data_AF-A0A3P7E4A0-F1
#
_entry.id   AF-A0A3P7E4A0-F1
#
_cell.length_a   1.000
_cell.length_b   1.000
_cell.length_c   1.000
_cell.angle_alpha   90.00
_cell.angle_beta   90.00
_cell.angle_gamma   90.00
#
_symmetry.space_group_name_H-M   'P 1'
#
loop_
_entity.id
_entity.type
_entity.pdbx_description
1 polymer ?
#
loop_
_entity_poly.entity_id
_entity_poly.type
_entity_poly.pdbx_seq_one_letter_code
_entity_poly.pdbx_strand_id
1 'polypeptide(L)'
;MGCHRTIKRSRTHLAMRFMFRVNPCFYCFGFQCVLALLLIILIALFCKSDEFSRLLRENQILNEKKNVMPFIECTYKKTPEFSTNSCGEDDDLYAFISRFYESTSANSQCVNRVDLLPCLSSNNALKFNHTMLENFSQCAGLNKIRFKK
;
A
#
# COMPACT_ATOMS: atom_id res chain seq x y z
N MET A 1 -11.66 75.40 -3.22
CA MET A 1 -11.71 75.23 -1.75
C MET A 1 -11.17 73.84 -1.43
N GLY A 2 -9.95 73.77 -0.88
CA GLY A 2 -9.18 72.53 -0.77
C GLY A 2 -9.76 71.58 0.27
N CYS A 3 -10.28 70.43 -0.19
CA CYS A 3 -10.79 69.38 0.67
C CYS A 3 -9.59 68.66 1.33
N HIS A 4 -9.09 69.19 2.45
CA HIS A 4 -8.12 68.48 3.29
C HIS A 4 -8.88 67.32 3.97
N ARG A 5 -8.94 66.16 3.31
CA ARG A 5 -9.36 64.91 3.95
C ARG A 5 -8.37 64.60 5.05
N THR A 6 -8.68 65.01 6.27
CA THR A 6 -8.08 64.44 7.47
C THR A 6 -8.50 62.98 7.52
N ILE A 7 -7.66 62.10 6.98
CA ILE A 7 -7.79 60.66 7.18
C ILE A 7 -7.84 60.47 8.70
N LYS A 8 -9.03 60.17 9.24
CA LYS A 8 -9.25 59.79 10.64
C LYS A 8 -8.46 58.50 10.85
N ARG A 9 -7.19 58.64 11.24
CA ARG A 9 -6.31 57.49 11.50
C ARG A 9 -6.91 56.70 12.65
N SER A 10 -7.16 55.42 12.41
CA SER A 10 -7.71 54.51 13.41
C SER A 10 -6.84 54.49 14.68
N ARG A 11 -7.51 54.40 15.84
CA ARG A 11 -6.86 54.28 17.16
C ARG A 11 -5.81 53.17 17.18
N THR A 12 -6.02 52.08 16.44
CA THR A 12 -5.07 50.96 16.35
C THR A 12 -3.74 51.37 15.70
N HIS A 13 -3.76 52.18 14.65
CA HIS A 13 -2.54 52.64 13.98
C HIS A 13 -1.75 53.65 14.86
N LEU A 14 -2.45 54.49 15.64
CA LEU A 14 -1.80 55.36 16.63
C LEU A 14 -1.15 54.54 17.76
N ALA A 15 -1.85 53.52 18.27
CA ALA A 15 -1.32 52.62 19.29
C ALA A 15 -0.10 51.84 18.78
N MET A 16 -0.14 51.27 17.58
CA MET A 16 1.01 50.57 16.99
C MET A 16 2.23 51.49 16.86
N ARG A 17 2.06 52.74 16.38
CA ARG A 17 3.16 53.71 16.32
C ARG A 17 3.72 54.05 17.70
N PHE A 18 2.89 54.13 18.73
CA PHE A 18 3.36 54.37 20.09
C PHE A 18 4.18 53.17 20.61
N MET A 19 3.66 51.95 20.46
CA MET A 19 4.35 50.71 20.84
C MET A 19 5.72 50.58 20.14
N PHE A 20 5.77 50.80 18.82
CA PHE A 20 7.03 50.76 18.04
C PHE A 20 7.99 51.90 18.37
N ARG A 21 7.54 53.02 18.94
CA ARG A 21 8.42 54.11 19.37
C ARG A 21 9.08 53.83 20.72
N VAL A 22 8.38 53.18 21.64
CA VAL A 22 8.86 52.98 23.01
C VAL A 22 9.95 51.91 23.05
N ASN A 23 9.74 50.76 22.37
CA ASN A 23 10.73 49.69 22.28
C ASN A 23 10.57 48.93 20.95
N PRO A 24 11.04 49.48 19.81
CA PRO A 24 10.88 48.83 18.51
C PRO A 24 11.46 47.40 18.50
N CYS A 25 12.60 47.22 19.15
CA CYS A 25 13.31 45.94 19.21
C CYS A 25 12.49 44.85 19.89
N PHE A 26 11.75 45.17 20.97
CA PHE A 26 10.95 44.19 21.71
C PHE A 26 9.79 43.65 20.85
N TYR A 27 9.08 44.54 20.14
CA TYR A 27 7.98 44.13 19.26
C TYR A 27 8.48 43.38 18.03
N CYS A 28 9.58 43.84 17.41
CA CYS A 28 10.20 43.12 16.30
C CYS A 28 10.66 41.72 16.73
N PHE A 29 11.30 41.60 17.91
CA PHE A 29 11.74 40.32 18.45
C PHE A 29 10.55 39.41 18.79
N GLY A 30 9.52 39.92 19.48
CA GLY A 30 8.31 39.16 19.80
C GLY A 30 7.60 38.65 18.54
N PHE A 31 7.48 39.48 17.50
CA PHE A 31 6.91 39.07 16.22
C PHE A 31 7.77 38.01 15.51
N GLN A 32 9.09 38.16 15.54
CA GLN A 32 10.02 37.15 15.01
C GLN A 32 9.89 35.82 15.76
N CYS A 33 9.76 35.83 17.09
CA CYS A 33 9.55 34.62 17.89
C CYS A 33 8.22 33.93 17.57
N VAL A 34 7.13 34.70 17.45
CA VAL A 34 5.81 34.15 17.08
C VAL A 34 5.83 33.54 15.68
N LEU A 35 6.45 34.22 14.72
CA LEU A 35 6.63 33.68 13.37
C LEU A 35 7.50 32.43 13.36
N ALA A 36 8.61 32.41 14.09
CA ALA A 36 9.47 31.24 14.19
C ALA A 36 8.72 30.03 14.79
N LEU A 37 7.95 30.24 15.85
CA LEU A 37 7.11 29.20 16.45
C LEU A 37 6.06 28.68 15.46
N LEU A 38 5.36 29.57 14.74
CA LEU A 38 4.39 29.17 13.73
C LEU A 38 5.04 28.35 12.61
N LEU A 39 6.23 28.75 12.15
CA LEU A 39 6.98 28.01 11.12
C LEU A 39 7.40 26.62 11.62
N ILE A 40 7.88 26.50 12.87
CA ILE A 40 8.23 25.21 13.46
C ILE A 40 7.01 24.30 13.54
N ILE A 41 5.86 24.82 13.97
CA ILE A 41 4.61 24.04 14.04
C ILE A 41 4.18 23.58 12.64
N LEU A 42 4.24 24.47 11.64
CA LEU A 42 3.92 24.12 10.26
C LEU A 42 4.85 23.03 9.71
N ILE A 43 6.16 23.16 9.91
CA ILE A 43 7.14 22.14 9.50
C ILE A 43 6.87 20.82 10.21
N ALA A 44 6.58 20.83 11.51
CA ALA A 44 6.25 19.61 12.26
C ALA A 44 4.96 18.93 11.76
N LEU A 45 3.96 19.71 11.34
CA LEU A 45 2.73 19.19 10.74
C LEU A 45 3.00 18.59 9.35
N PHE A 46 3.77 19.28 8.51
CA PHE A 46 4.14 18.80 7.17
C PHE A 46 5.01 17.53 7.23
N CYS A 47 5.99 17.47 8.14
CA CYS A 47 6.80 16.26 8.32
C CYS A 47 5.94 15.07 8.76
N LYS A 48 4.98 15.28 9.67
CA LYS A 48 4.07 14.21 10.11
C LYS A 48 3.10 13.77 9.01
N SER A 49 2.62 14.68 8.15
CA SER A 49 1.72 14.31 7.05
C SER A 49 2.41 13.43 6.00
N ASP A 50 3.66 13.73 5.67
CA ASP A 50 4.43 12.92 4.72
C ASP A 50 4.72 11.52 5.26
N GLU A 51 5.15 11.42 6.53
CA GLU A 51 5.38 10.12 7.17
C GLU A 51 4.09 9.29 7.28
N PHE A 52 2.97 9.92 7.66
CA PHE A 52 1.67 9.26 7.74
C PHE A 52 1.20 8.77 6.36
N SER A 53 1.34 9.58 5.31
CA SER A 53 0.95 9.19 3.96
C SER A 53 1.81 8.04 3.41
N ARG A 54 3.11 8.03 3.71
CA ARG A 54 4.01 6.92 3.39
C ARG A 54 3.59 5.64 4.09
N LEU A 55 3.34 5.71 5.40
CA LEU A 55 2.89 4.56 6.20
C LEU A 55 1.52 4.04 5.75
N LEU A 56 0.60 4.91 5.37
CA LEU A 56 -0.71 4.51 4.82
C LEU A 56 -0.54 3.68 3.54
N ARG A 57 0.35 4.14 2.64
CA ARG A 57 0.65 3.44 1.38
C ARG A 57 1.32 2.09 1.62
N GLU A 58 2.28 2.01 2.54
CA GLU A 58 2.95 0.76 2.90
C GLU A 58 1.96 -0.25 3.50
N ASN A 59 1.07 0.20 4.39
CA ASN A 59 0.03 -0.64 4.97
C ASN A 59 -0.98 -1.15 3.93
N GLN A 60 -1.34 -0.34 2.93
CA GLN A 60 -2.19 -0.80 1.82
C GLN A 60 -1.52 -1.94 1.04
N ILE A 61 -0.26 -1.77 0.66
CA ILE A 61 0.51 -2.80 -0.07
C ILE A 61 0.64 -4.07 0.77
N LEU A 62 0.88 -3.94 2.08
CA LEU A 62 0.98 -5.08 2.98
C LEU A 62 -0.38 -5.80 3.10
N ASN A 63 -1.48 -5.05 3.14
CA ASN A 63 -2.82 -5.63 3.20
C ASN A 63 -3.19 -6.37 1.89
N GLU A 64 -2.83 -5.83 0.74
CA GLU A 64 -2.99 -6.51 -0.57
C GLU A 64 -2.21 -7.82 -0.63
N LYS A 65 -1.00 -7.85 -0.06
CA LYS A 65 -0.11 -9.02 -0.07
C LYS A 65 -0.28 -9.97 1.11
N LYS A 66 -1.14 -9.65 2.07
CA LYS A 66 -1.34 -10.43 3.31
C LYS A 66 -1.65 -11.90 3.03
N ASN A 67 -2.43 -12.16 1.99
CA ASN A 67 -2.84 -13.52 1.61
C ASN A 67 -1.73 -14.31 0.90
N VAL A 68 -0.73 -13.62 0.33
CA VAL A 68 0.37 -14.25 -0.42
C VAL A 68 1.61 -14.43 0.46
N MET A 69 1.76 -13.59 1.49
CA MET A 69 2.91 -13.59 2.41
C MET A 69 3.28 -14.98 2.98
N PRO A 70 2.32 -15.84 3.39
CA PRO A 70 2.63 -17.18 3.91
C PRO A 70 3.26 -18.14 2.89
N PHE A 71 3.26 -17.78 1.61
CA PHE A 71 3.82 -18.60 0.52
C PHE A 71 5.14 -18.04 -0.04
N ILE A 72 5.50 -16.80 0.31
CA ILE A 72 6.72 -16.13 -0.19
C ILE A 72 7.95 -16.81 0.41
N GLU A 73 8.92 -17.12 -0.45
CA GLU A 73 10.21 -17.73 -0.07
C GLU A 73 10.09 -19.11 0.61
N CYS A 74 8.93 -19.75 0.52
CA CYS A 74 8.72 -21.10 1.04
C CYS A 74 9.10 -22.17 0.00
N THR A 75 9.80 -23.20 0.47
CA THR A 75 10.07 -24.46 -0.24
C THR A 75 8.99 -25.48 0.08
N TYR A 76 8.60 -26.24 -0.96
CA TYR A 76 7.50 -27.19 -0.90
C TYR A 76 7.93 -28.54 -1.44
N LYS A 77 7.48 -29.59 -0.75
CA LYS A 77 7.56 -30.97 -1.23
C LYS A 77 6.20 -31.37 -1.79
N LYS A 78 6.22 -31.94 -2.99
CA LYS A 78 5.03 -32.53 -3.61
C LYS A 78 4.62 -33.78 -2.83
N THR A 79 3.40 -33.81 -2.31
CA THR A 79 2.84 -35.03 -1.73
C THR A 79 2.24 -35.91 -2.84
N PRO A 80 2.19 -37.24 -2.66
CA PRO A 80 1.53 -38.13 -3.62
C PRO A 80 0.00 -38.00 -3.59
N GLU A 81 -0.55 -37.37 -2.56
CA GLU A 81 -1.98 -37.19 -2.35
C GLU A 81 -2.55 -36.13 -3.28
N PHE A 82 -3.67 -36.46 -3.93
CA PHE A 82 -4.50 -35.53 -4.69
C PHE A 82 -5.97 -35.93 -4.50
N SER A 83 -6.87 -34.94 -4.52
CA SER A 83 -8.31 -35.17 -4.47
C SER A 83 -8.91 -34.92 -5.85
N THR A 84 -9.69 -35.89 -6.33
CA THR A 84 -10.49 -35.77 -7.56
C THR A 84 -11.98 -35.68 -7.28
N ASN A 85 -12.41 -35.48 -6.03
CA ASN A 85 -13.82 -35.52 -5.65
C ASN A 85 -14.65 -34.52 -6.48
N SER A 86 -14.14 -33.30 -6.65
CA SER A 86 -14.79 -32.27 -7.49
C SER A 86 -14.91 -32.68 -8.96
N CYS A 87 -14.00 -33.51 -9.51
CA CYS A 87 -14.14 -34.06 -10.87
C CYS A 87 -15.17 -35.19 -10.99
N GLY A 88 -15.49 -35.88 -9.90
CA GLY A 88 -16.42 -37.00 -9.91
C GLY A 88 -17.86 -36.59 -9.59
N GLU A 89 -18.02 -35.50 -8.84
CA GLU A 89 -19.31 -34.97 -8.41
C GLU A 89 -19.87 -33.94 -9.41
N ASP A 90 -19.01 -33.11 -10.01
CA ASP A 90 -19.39 -32.03 -10.92
C ASP A 90 -18.76 -32.24 -12.32
N ASP A 91 -19.59 -32.38 -13.36
CA ASP A 91 -19.15 -32.41 -14.78
C ASP A 91 -19.02 -31.00 -15.38
N ASP A 92 -18.97 -29.96 -14.55
CA ASP A 92 -19.01 -28.57 -14.98
C ASP A 92 -17.62 -27.95 -15.23
N LEU A 93 -17.61 -26.73 -15.76
CA LEU A 93 -16.38 -25.97 -16.03
C LEU A 93 -15.64 -25.55 -14.75
N TYR A 94 -16.22 -25.78 -13.57
CA TYR A 94 -15.65 -25.46 -12.27
C TYR A 94 -15.02 -26.67 -11.58
N ALA A 95 -15.11 -27.86 -12.17
CA ALA A 95 -14.49 -29.06 -11.63
C ALA A 95 -12.95 -28.97 -11.63
N PHE A 96 -12.33 -29.29 -10.49
CA PHE A 96 -10.86 -29.31 -10.34
C PHE A 96 -10.33 -30.53 -9.56
N ILE A 97 -9.08 -30.88 -9.84
CA ILE A 97 -8.23 -31.77 -9.04
C ILE A 97 -7.46 -30.91 -8.04
N SER A 98 -7.62 -31.18 -6.75
CA SER A 98 -6.79 -30.56 -5.70
C SER A 98 -5.50 -31.34 -5.52
N ARG A 99 -4.35 -30.66 -5.67
CA ARG A 99 -3.02 -31.25 -5.42
C ARG A 99 -2.38 -30.59 -4.21
N PHE A 100 -1.94 -31.39 -3.25
CA PHE A 100 -1.40 -30.91 -1.98
C PHE A 100 0.13 -30.82 -2.03
N TYR A 101 0.68 -29.83 -1.31
CA TYR A 101 2.10 -29.64 -1.12
C TYR A 101 2.39 -29.31 0.33
N GLU A 102 3.34 -30.02 0.90
CA GLU A 102 3.79 -29.83 2.27
C GLU A 102 4.96 -28.83 2.28
N SER A 103 4.92 -27.87 3.21
CA SER A 103 6.06 -26.96 3.39
C SER A 103 7.23 -27.68 4.04
N THR A 104 8.40 -27.58 3.42
CA THR A 104 9.67 -28.08 3.98
C THR A 104 10.57 -26.95 4.46
N SER A 105 10.01 -25.74 4.60
CA SER A 105 10.78 -24.55 4.92
C SER A 105 11.10 -24.50 6.40
N ALA A 106 12.29 -23.98 6.75
CA ALA A 106 12.64 -23.71 8.14
C ALA A 106 11.79 -22.57 8.75
N ASN A 107 11.17 -21.73 7.90
CA ASN A 107 10.33 -20.62 8.35
C ASN A 107 8.96 -21.14 8.82
N SER A 108 8.65 -20.93 10.10
CA SER A 108 7.37 -21.32 10.72
C SER A 108 6.15 -20.53 10.21
N GLN A 109 6.37 -19.46 9.43
CA GLN A 109 5.29 -18.70 8.78
C GLN A 109 4.80 -19.37 7.50
N CYS A 110 5.58 -20.31 6.95
CA CYS A 110 5.18 -21.05 5.76
C CYS A 110 4.05 -22.01 6.07
N VAL A 111 3.03 -22.02 5.22
CA VAL A 111 1.87 -22.91 5.33
C VAL A 111 1.86 -23.90 4.16
N ASN A 112 1.14 -25.01 4.31
CA ASN A 112 0.95 -25.96 3.22
C ASN A 112 0.17 -25.30 2.07
N ARG A 113 0.49 -25.70 0.83
CA ARG A 113 -0.12 -25.15 -0.38
C ARG A 113 -1.03 -26.19 -1.02
N VAL A 114 -2.14 -25.74 -1.59
CA VAL A 114 -3.02 -26.55 -2.42
C VAL A 114 -3.11 -25.90 -3.79
N ASP A 115 -2.74 -26.64 -4.83
CA ASP A 115 -2.95 -26.21 -6.21
C ASP A 115 -4.25 -26.80 -6.74
N LEU A 116 -5.02 -26.00 -7.46
CA LEU A 116 -6.22 -26.44 -8.16
C LEU A 116 -5.87 -26.61 -9.64
N LEU A 117 -6.03 -27.83 -10.15
CA LEU A 117 -5.83 -28.17 -11.56
C LEU A 117 -7.19 -28.45 -12.19
N PRO A 118 -7.49 -28.01 -13.41
CA PRO A 118 -8.78 -28.32 -14.04
C PRO A 118 -8.95 -29.83 -14.26
N CYS A 119 -10.18 -30.34 -14.13
CA CYS A 119 -10.51 -31.71 -14.53
C CYS A 119 -10.42 -31.83 -16.06
N LEU A 120 -9.65 -32.80 -16.56
CA LEU A 120 -9.54 -33.04 -17.99
C LEU A 120 -10.78 -33.80 -18.49
N SER A 121 -11.72 -33.12 -19.15
CA SER A 121 -12.72 -33.81 -19.97
C SER A 121 -12.01 -34.42 -21.19
N SER A 122 -12.32 -35.69 -21.51
CA SER A 122 -11.71 -36.47 -22.60
C SER A 122 -11.76 -35.76 -23.97
N ASN A 123 -12.81 -34.97 -24.22
CA ASN A 123 -12.96 -34.19 -25.46
C ASN A 123 -12.12 -32.90 -25.48
N ASN A 124 -11.74 -32.38 -24.30
CA ASN A 124 -11.04 -31.11 -24.17
C ASN A 124 -9.52 -31.25 -24.12
N ALA A 125 -8.95 -32.43 -23.87
CA ALA A 125 -7.49 -32.62 -23.83
C ALA A 125 -6.78 -32.11 -25.10
N LEU A 126 -7.38 -32.31 -26.29
CA LEU A 126 -6.87 -31.82 -27.57
C LEU A 126 -6.98 -30.29 -27.73
N LYS A 127 -8.07 -29.68 -27.26
CA LYS A 127 -8.24 -28.20 -27.29
C LYS A 127 -7.38 -27.51 -26.22
N PHE A 128 -7.16 -28.16 -25.07
CA PHE A 128 -6.46 -27.62 -23.92
C PHE A 128 -4.98 -27.36 -24.19
N ASN A 129 -4.32 -28.21 -25.00
CA ASN A 129 -2.96 -27.94 -25.47
C ASN A 129 -2.84 -26.64 -26.27
N HIS A 130 -3.92 -26.13 -26.87
CA HIS A 130 -3.87 -24.97 -27.75
C HIS A 130 -4.39 -23.67 -27.13
N THR A 131 -5.48 -23.69 -26.35
CA THR A 131 -6.14 -22.44 -25.92
C THR A 131 -5.69 -21.88 -24.58
N MET A 132 -5.13 -22.69 -23.66
CA MET A 132 -4.80 -22.22 -22.31
C MET A 132 -3.35 -21.81 -22.05
N LEU A 133 -2.43 -22.11 -22.98
CA LEU A 133 -1.13 -21.44 -23.00
C LEU A 133 -1.28 -19.91 -23.18
N GLU A 134 -2.40 -19.44 -23.76
CA GLU A 134 -2.63 -18.02 -24.02
C GLU A 134 -3.35 -17.28 -22.87
N ASN A 135 -4.24 -17.92 -22.12
CA ASN A 135 -5.19 -17.21 -21.23
C ASN A 135 -5.01 -17.40 -19.72
N PHE A 136 -4.04 -18.19 -19.25
CA PHE A 136 -3.68 -18.10 -17.84
C PHE A 136 -2.89 -16.81 -17.61
N SER A 137 -3.56 -15.78 -17.09
CA SER A 137 -2.88 -14.77 -16.30
C SER A 137 -2.16 -15.53 -15.18
N GLN A 138 -0.83 -15.61 -15.29
CA GLN A 138 0.00 -16.31 -14.33
C GLN A 138 -0.34 -15.74 -12.96
N CYS A 139 -1.03 -16.51 -12.11
CA CYS A 139 -1.25 -16.12 -10.72
C CYS A 139 0.11 -15.72 -10.15
N ALA A 140 0.21 -14.47 -9.66
CA ALA A 140 1.42 -13.90 -9.14
C ALA A 140 1.90 -14.73 -7.93
N GLY A 141 2.73 -15.74 -8.19
CA GLY A 141 3.17 -16.73 -7.21
C GLY A 141 3.77 -17.99 -7.83
N LEU A 142 3.37 -18.36 -9.06
CA LEU A 142 3.99 -19.46 -9.80
C LEU A 142 4.83 -18.90 -10.95
N ASN A 143 6.15 -19.09 -10.84
CA ASN A 143 7.19 -18.83 -11.85
C ASN A 143 7.68 -17.38 -12.05
N LYS A 144 8.37 -16.85 -11.03
CA LYS A 144 9.58 -16.02 -11.25
C LYS A 144 10.87 -16.66 -10.72
N ILE A 145 10.86 -17.94 -10.38
CA ILE A 145 12.07 -18.68 -10.07
C ILE A 145 12.61 -19.27 -11.38
N ARG A 146 13.56 -18.57 -12.02
CA ARG A 146 14.43 -19.20 -13.02
C ARG A 146 15.22 -20.29 -12.30
N PHE A 147 15.03 -21.55 -12.69
CA PHE A 147 16.00 -22.58 -12.35
C PHE A 147 17.35 -22.20 -12.99
N LYS A 148 18.39 -22.14 -12.15
CA LYS A 148 19.76 -21.91 -12.59
C LYS A 148 20.29 -23.23 -13.20
N LYS A 149 20.47 -23.16 -14.52
CA LYS A 149 21.23 -24.00 -15.45
C LYS A 149 20.76 -25.43 -15.68
#